data_AF-N6U764-F1
#
_entry.id   AF-N6U764-F1
#
_cell.length_a   1.000
_cell.length_b   1.000
_cell.length_c   1.000
_cell.angle_alpha   90.00
_cell.angle_beta   90.00
_cell.angle_gamma   90.00
#
_symmetry.space_group_name_H-M   'P 1'
#
loop_
_entity.id
_entity.type
_entity.pdbx_description
1 polymer ?
#
loop_
_entity_poly.entity_id
_entity_poly.type
_entity_poly.pdbx_seq_one_letter_code
_entity_poly.pdbx_strand_id
1 'polypeptide(L)'
;MNPAFDIAAFQTAFPQFATTPSDTIQGWVTLVINSPMGGWFECETGLTNQQLMVAHIGYLFSKAATGQAIPGGAMVSAAEGSVNAAFAAPPIKTGLQYYLSGSPYGQMLWANLCVAAAGGDYVGGLPERRAFRKVYGTFQ
;
A
#
# COMPACT_ATOMS: atom_id res chain seq x y z
N MET A 1 -8.67 17.78 0.74
CA MET A 1 -7.49 18.56 0.34
C MET A 1 -6.29 17.73 0.75
N ASN A 2 -5.58 17.13 -0.22
CA ASN A 2 -4.46 16.23 0.08
C ASN A 2 -3.34 17.06 0.76
N PRO A 3 -2.98 16.79 2.03
CA PRO A 3 -1.90 17.52 2.68
C PRO A 3 -0.58 17.24 1.94
N ALA A 4 0.26 18.25 1.78
CA ALA A 4 1.55 18.11 1.11
C ALA A 4 2.42 17.08 1.88
N PHE A 5 3.04 16.15 1.15
CA PHE A 5 3.90 15.13 1.74
C PHE A 5 5.17 15.76 2.32
N ASP A 6 5.40 15.60 3.63
CA ASP A 6 6.60 16.09 4.31
C ASP A 6 7.74 15.06 4.24
N ILE A 7 8.75 15.38 3.42
CA ILE A 7 9.93 14.53 3.22
C ILE A 7 10.81 14.49 4.47
N ALA A 8 10.92 15.58 5.23
CA ALA A 8 11.76 15.64 6.43
C ALA A 8 11.14 14.79 7.56
N ALA A 9 9.82 14.87 7.73
CA ALA A 9 9.11 13.98 8.64
C ALA A 9 9.24 12.51 8.23
N PHE A 10 9.16 12.22 6.93
CA PHE A 10 9.37 10.86 6.41
C PHE A 10 10.77 10.32 6.72
N GLN A 11 11.82 11.09 6.47
CA GLN A 11 13.20 10.66 6.76
C GLN A 11 13.44 10.45 8.26
N THR A 12 12.76 11.22 9.11
CA THR A 12 12.80 11.04 10.57
C THR A 12 12.09 9.77 11.01
N ALA A 13 10.93 9.48 10.42
CA ALA A 13 10.15 8.27 10.71
C ALA A 13 10.78 6.98 10.16
N PHE A 14 11.52 7.07 9.06
CA PHE A 14 12.16 5.94 8.39
C PHE A 14 13.68 6.18 8.24
N PRO A 15 14.48 5.91 9.30
CA PRO A 15 15.91 6.23 9.32
C PRO A 15 16.73 5.62 8.18
N GLN A 16 16.29 4.50 7.61
CA GLN A 16 16.93 3.86 6.46
C GLN A 16 16.94 4.73 5.19
N PHE A 17 16.06 5.72 5.09
CA PHE A 17 15.99 6.67 3.97
C PHE A 17 16.61 8.03 4.31
N ALA A 18 17.23 8.18 5.48
CA ALA A 18 17.82 9.45 5.90
C ALA A 18 18.92 9.96 4.96
N THR A 19 19.63 9.06 4.28
CA THR A 19 20.67 9.39 3.29
C THR A 19 20.14 9.48 1.86
N THR A 20 18.86 9.17 1.63
CA THR A 20 18.27 9.19 0.29
C THR A 20 18.01 10.65 -0.12
N PRO A 21 18.45 11.09 -1.31
CA PRO A 21 18.20 12.45 -1.79
C PRO A 21 16.70 12.78 -1.82
N SER A 22 16.35 14.01 -1.43
CA SER A 22 14.95 14.48 -1.40
C SER A 22 14.27 14.37 -2.76
N ASP A 23 14.98 14.63 -3.85
CA ASP A 23 14.44 14.54 -5.22
C ASP A 23 14.04 13.11 -5.58
N THR A 24 14.80 12.12 -5.09
CA THR A 24 14.48 10.70 -5.29
C THR A 24 13.20 10.32 -4.54
N ILE A 25 13.08 10.76 -3.28
CA ILE A 25 11.89 10.54 -2.47
C ILE A 25 10.67 11.22 -3.11
N GLN A 26 10.83 12.44 -3.61
CA GLN A 26 9.76 13.17 -4.30
C GLN A 26 9.28 12.45 -5.57
N GLY A 27 10.20 11.79 -6.29
CA GLY A 27 9.86 10.91 -7.41
C GLY A 27 8.97 9.73 -6.96
N TRP A 28 9.31 9.09 -5.84
CA TRP A 28 8.50 7.98 -5.30
C TRP A 28 7.12 8.45 -4.81
N VAL A 29 7.06 9.62 -4.17
CA VAL A 29 5.80 10.25 -3.74
C VAL A 29 4.89 10.49 -4.95
N THR A 30 5.46 11.00 -6.05
CA THR A 30 4.73 11.25 -7.30
C THR A 30 4.18 9.95 -7.89
N LEU A 31 4.93 8.85 -7.83
CA LEU A 31 4.45 7.53 -8.24
C LEU A 31 3.28 7.05 -7.39
N VAL A 32 3.32 7.23 -6.07
CA VAL A 32 2.22 6.83 -5.17
C VAL A 32 0.96 7.65 -5.43
N ILE A 33 1.09 8.98 -5.51
CA ILE A 33 -0.05 9.89 -5.69
C ILE A 33 -0.74 9.66 -7.04
N ASN A 34 0.03 9.45 -8.11
CA ASN A 34 -0.52 9.24 -9.44
C ASN A 34 -0.93 7.78 -9.71
N SER A 35 -0.74 6.88 -8.74
CA SER A 35 -1.21 5.51 -8.86
C SER A 35 -2.72 5.42 -8.60
N PRO A 36 -3.40 4.33 -9.02
CA PRO A 36 -4.77 4.04 -8.63
C PRO A 36 -4.98 3.93 -7.10
N MET A 37 -3.91 3.78 -6.32
CA MET A 37 -3.93 3.74 -4.85
C MET A 37 -3.85 5.13 -4.22
N GLY A 38 -3.57 6.20 -4.99
CA GLY A 38 -3.45 7.56 -4.45
C GLY A 38 -4.68 8.00 -3.67
N GLY A 39 -5.87 7.69 -4.20
CA GLY A 39 -7.16 7.97 -3.56
C GLY A 39 -7.39 7.26 -2.23
N TRP A 40 -6.65 6.18 -1.93
CA TRP A 40 -6.83 5.41 -0.70
C TRP A 40 -6.31 6.15 0.54
N PHE A 41 -5.45 7.15 0.34
CA PHE A 41 -4.75 7.85 1.42
C PHE A 41 -5.24 9.29 1.61
N GLU A 42 -6.16 9.79 0.77
CA GLU A 42 -6.59 11.19 0.75
C GLU A 42 -7.33 11.66 2.02
N CYS A 43 -7.96 10.72 2.73
CA CYS A 43 -8.71 11.01 3.96
C CYS A 43 -7.89 10.77 5.24
N GLU A 44 -6.63 10.36 5.13
CA GLU A 44 -5.81 10.02 6.29
C GLU A 44 -5.07 11.25 6.83
N THR A 45 -5.47 11.70 8.02
CA THR A 45 -4.91 12.90 8.66
C THR A 45 -3.46 12.73 9.13
N GLY A 46 -2.96 11.50 9.22
CA GLY A 46 -1.59 11.18 9.66
C GLY A 46 -0.59 10.88 8.54
N LEU A 47 -1.03 10.79 7.26
CA LEU A 47 -0.21 10.35 6.12
C LEU A 47 0.55 9.01 6.32
N THR A 48 0.23 8.25 7.36
CA THR A 48 0.97 7.07 7.80
C THR A 48 0.98 5.97 6.75
N ASN A 49 -0.18 5.67 6.15
CA ASN A 49 -0.23 4.64 5.11
C ASN A 49 0.43 5.11 3.80
N GLN A 50 0.31 6.40 3.46
CA GLN A 50 1.01 6.96 2.31
C GLN A 50 2.53 6.86 2.48
N GLN A 51 3.04 7.19 3.67
CA GLN A 51 4.46 7.05 4.00
C GLN A 51 4.92 5.59 3.95
N LEU A 52 4.11 4.65 4.45
CA LEU A 52 4.40 3.21 4.33
C LEU A 52 4.46 2.74 2.87
N MET A 53 3.59 3.27 2.00
CA MET A 53 3.61 2.95 0.57
C MET A 53 4.85 3.54 -0.12
N VAL A 54 5.20 4.79 0.18
CA VAL A 54 6.44 5.41 -0.32
C VAL A 54 7.67 4.63 0.15
N ALA A 55 7.70 4.22 1.42
CA ALA A 55 8.75 3.38 1.98
C ALA A 55 8.82 2.00 1.29
N HIS A 56 7.68 1.39 0.97
CA HIS A 56 7.62 0.14 0.23
C HIS A 56 8.27 0.27 -1.15
N ILE A 57 7.91 1.30 -1.91
CA ILE A 57 8.49 1.56 -3.24
C ILE A 57 10.00 1.83 -3.14
N GLY A 58 10.43 2.69 -2.20
CA GLY A 58 11.84 2.97 -1.98
C GLY A 58 12.65 1.71 -1.63
N TYR A 59 12.07 0.82 -0.81
CA TYR A 59 12.68 -0.47 -0.50
C TYR A 59 12.85 -1.34 -1.75
N LEU A 60 11.81 -1.49 -2.58
CA LEU A 60 11.90 -2.28 -3.82
C LEU A 60 12.93 -1.72 -4.79
N PHE A 61 13.00 -0.40 -4.97
CA PHE A 61 14.00 0.23 -5.83
C PHE A 61 15.43 0.07 -5.31
N SER A 62 15.63 0.14 -3.99
CA SER A 62 16.95 -0.14 -3.40
C SER A 62 17.41 -1.58 -3.68
N LYS A 63 16.49 -2.55 -3.62
CA LYS A 63 16.78 -3.95 -3.95
C LYS A 63 17.12 -4.13 -5.43
N ALA A 64 16.34 -3.50 -6.31
CA ALA A 64 16.59 -3.51 -7.75
C ALA A 64 17.97 -2.94 -8.09
N ALA A 65 18.38 -1.83 -7.47
CA ALA A 65 19.69 -1.22 -7.70
C ALA A 65 20.87 -2.12 -7.26
N THR A 66 20.66 -2.94 -6.23
CA THR A 66 21.68 -3.89 -5.75
C THR A 66 21.70 -5.24 -6.47
N GLY A 67 20.84 -5.42 -7.48
CA GLY A 67 20.71 -6.70 -8.21
C GLY A 67 20.14 -7.84 -7.35
N GLN A 68 19.58 -7.52 -6.17
CA GLN A 68 18.93 -8.51 -5.31
C GLN A 68 17.54 -8.83 -5.86
N ALA A 69 17.14 -10.10 -5.74
CA ALA A 69 15.79 -10.53 -6.12
C ALA A 69 14.75 -9.68 -5.41
N ILE A 70 13.81 -9.11 -6.18
CA ILE A 70 12.75 -8.26 -5.66
C ILE A 70 11.68 -9.16 -5.04
N PRO A 71 11.53 -9.19 -3.71
CA PRO A 71 10.50 -10.03 -3.09
C PRO A 71 9.12 -9.46 -3.47
N GLY A 72 8.18 -10.31 -3.88
CA GLY A 72 6.83 -9.87 -4.32
C GLY A 72 6.72 -9.44 -5.79
N GLY A 73 7.80 -9.53 -6.57
CA GLY A 73 7.77 -9.38 -8.03
C GLY A 73 7.45 -10.69 -8.75
N ALA A 74 6.82 -10.62 -9.93
CA ALA A 74 6.54 -11.81 -10.74
C ALA A 74 7.81 -12.48 -11.29
N MET A 75 8.90 -11.72 -11.48
CA MET A 75 10.19 -12.25 -11.91
C MET A 75 11.05 -12.69 -10.72
N VAL A 76 11.47 -13.96 -10.73
CA VAL A 76 12.31 -14.58 -9.69
C VAL A 76 13.79 -14.57 -10.07
N SER A 77 14.09 -14.63 -11.37
CA SER A 77 15.47 -14.58 -11.89
C SER A 77 15.49 -14.15 -13.35
N ALA A 78 16.58 -13.49 -13.74
CA ALA A 78 16.96 -13.22 -15.13
C ALA A 78 18.46 -13.50 -15.28
N ALA A 79 18.84 -14.41 -16.17
CA ALA A 79 20.25 -14.74 -16.45
C ALA A 79 20.59 -14.43 -17.92
N GLU A 80 21.69 -13.70 -18.14
CA GLU A 80 22.27 -13.47 -19.48
C GLU A 80 23.35 -14.51 -19.76
N GLY A 81 23.06 -15.41 -20.69
CA GLY A 81 23.94 -16.52 -21.11
C GLY A 81 23.16 -17.67 -21.78
N SER A 82 21.90 -17.79 -21.41
CA SER A 82 20.83 -18.47 -22.12
C SER A 82 19.55 -17.90 -21.53
N VAL A 83 18.82 -17.07 -22.27
CA VAL A 83 17.75 -16.21 -21.74
C VAL A 83 16.71 -17.07 -21.03
N ASN A 84 16.76 -17.11 -19.71
CA ASN A 84 15.81 -17.83 -18.86
C ASN A 84 15.20 -16.82 -17.90
N ALA A 85 13.91 -16.56 -18.08
CA ALA A 85 13.10 -15.72 -17.21
C ALA A 85 12.15 -16.64 -16.43
N ALA A 86 12.43 -16.82 -15.14
CA ALA A 86 11.57 -17.63 -14.27
C ALA A 86 10.52 -16.72 -13.63
N PHE A 87 9.25 -17.00 -13.92
CA PHE A 87 8.12 -16.35 -13.28
C PHE A 87 7.55 -17.26 -12.19
N ALA A 88 7.45 -16.77 -10.96
CA ALA A 88 6.69 -17.48 -9.92
C ALA A 88 5.25 -16.97 -9.91
N ALA A 89 4.30 -17.90 -9.98
CA ALA A 89 2.93 -17.59 -9.63
C ALA A 89 2.87 -17.16 -8.16
N PRO A 90 2.18 -16.06 -7.82
CA PRO A 90 1.99 -15.64 -6.44
C PRO A 90 1.39 -16.80 -5.62
N PRO A 91 2.00 -17.24 -4.50
CA PRO A 91 1.45 -18.30 -3.65
C PRO A 91 0.22 -17.82 -2.85
N ILE A 92 -0.29 -16.62 -3.13
CA ILE A 92 -1.27 -15.90 -2.34
C ILE A 92 -2.49 -15.59 -3.20
N LYS A 93 -3.68 -15.55 -2.58
CA LYS A 93 -4.98 -15.39 -3.24
C LYS A 93 -5.12 -14.13 -4.11
N THR A 94 -4.32 -13.08 -3.89
CA THR A 94 -4.39 -11.83 -4.66
C THR A 94 -2.99 -11.27 -4.98
N GLY A 95 -2.85 -10.69 -6.18
CA GLY A 95 -1.58 -10.08 -6.62
C GLY A 95 -1.15 -8.87 -5.78
N LEU A 96 -2.10 -8.12 -5.22
CA LEU A 96 -1.81 -6.98 -4.35
C LEU A 96 -1.25 -7.42 -2.99
N GLN A 97 -1.80 -8.49 -2.40
CA GLN A 97 -1.25 -9.06 -1.16
C GLN A 97 0.16 -9.61 -1.39
N TYR A 98 0.42 -10.20 -2.56
CA TYR A 98 1.76 -10.65 -2.93
C TYR A 98 2.74 -9.50 -3.09
N TYR A 99 2.36 -8.44 -3.81
CA TYR A 99 3.17 -7.23 -3.96
C TYR A 99 3.53 -6.60 -2.61
N LEU A 100 2.55 -6.38 -1.74
CA LEU A 100 2.76 -5.80 -0.41
C LEU A 100 3.58 -6.70 0.52
N SER A 101 3.55 -8.02 0.34
CA SER A 101 4.40 -8.93 1.11
C SER A 101 5.89 -8.76 0.86
N GLY A 102 6.27 -8.04 -0.20
CA GLY A 102 7.65 -7.84 -0.66
C GLY A 102 8.56 -7.02 0.24
N SER A 103 8.01 -6.36 1.26
CA SER A 103 8.80 -5.56 2.21
C SER A 103 8.10 -5.51 3.58
N PRO A 104 8.83 -5.22 4.68
CA PRO A 104 8.20 -5.02 5.99
C PRO A 104 7.19 -3.87 5.97
N TYR A 105 7.46 -2.80 5.20
CA TYR A 105 6.57 -1.63 5.07
C TYR A 105 5.24 -1.98 4.40
N GLY A 106 5.30 -2.78 3.34
CA GLY A 106 4.11 -3.28 2.66
C GLY A 106 3.28 -4.22 3.53
N GLN A 107 3.91 -5.04 4.39
CA GLN A 107 3.19 -5.88 5.35
C GLN A 107 2.49 -5.05 6.44
N MET A 108 3.13 -3.99 6.94
CA MET A 108 2.50 -3.04 7.87
C MET A 108 1.32 -2.32 7.23
N LEU A 109 1.48 -1.86 5.98
CA LEU A 109 0.42 -1.25 5.20
C LEU A 109 -0.76 -2.22 5.02
N TRP A 110 -0.47 -3.48 4.67
CA TRP A 110 -1.49 -4.52 4.53
C TRP A 110 -2.27 -4.75 5.82
N ALA A 111 -1.59 -4.80 6.97
CA ALA A 111 -2.25 -4.93 8.27
C ALA A 111 -3.19 -3.74 8.55
N ASN A 112 -2.75 -2.51 8.26
CA ASN A 112 -3.57 -1.31 8.43
C ASN A 112 -4.80 -1.32 7.52
N LEU A 113 -4.63 -1.71 6.25
CA LEU A 113 -5.72 -1.83 5.30
C LEU A 113 -6.73 -2.92 5.70
N CYS A 114 -6.25 -4.06 6.22
CA CYS A 114 -7.13 -5.11 6.74
C CYS A 114 -7.96 -4.64 7.95
N VAL A 115 -7.37 -3.86 8.86
CA VAL A 115 -8.09 -3.29 10.01
C VAL A 115 -9.11 -2.24 9.55
N ALA A 116 -8.74 -1.37 8.61
CA ALA A 116 -9.65 -0.38 8.05
C ALA A 116 -10.85 -1.04 7.32
N ALA A 117 -10.57 -2.07 6.51
CA ALA A 117 -11.61 -2.84 5.83
C ALA A 117 -12.51 -3.64 6.80
N ALA A 118 -11.96 -4.12 7.92
CA ALA A 118 -12.73 -4.80 8.97
C ALA A 118 -13.67 -3.85 9.73
N GLY A 119 -13.37 -2.55 9.75
CA GLY A 119 -14.24 -1.51 10.31
C GLY A 119 -15.55 -1.36 9.54
N GLY A 120 -15.55 -1.63 8.23
CA GLY A 120 -16.70 -1.52 7.34
C GLY A 120 -17.24 -0.09 7.23
N ASP A 121 -17.54 0.36 6.01
CA ASP A 121 -18.46 1.50 5.89
C ASP A 121 -19.83 1.03 6.36
N TYR A 122 -20.34 1.65 7.41
CA TYR A 122 -21.72 1.46 7.83
C TYR A 122 -22.64 2.18 6.83
N VAL A 123 -22.84 1.59 5.65
CA VAL A 123 -23.92 1.98 4.72
C VAL A 123 -25.23 1.36 5.23
N GLY A 124 -25.55 1.67 6.49
CA GLY A 124 -26.74 1.24 7.22
C GLY A 124 -27.59 2.46 7.56
N GLY A 125 -27.95 3.22 6.52
CA GLY A 125 -28.90 4.34 6.60
C GLY A 125 -30.36 3.90 6.41
N LEU A 126 -30.69 2.62 6.54
CA LEU A 126 -32.09 2.23 6.61
C LEU A 126 -32.68 2.72 7.95
N PRO A 127 -33.88 3.34 7.99
CA PRO A 127 -34.46 3.94 9.19
C PRO A 127 -34.83 2.96 10.32
N GLU A 128 -34.29 1.74 10.32
CA GLU A 128 -34.67 0.62 11.16
C GLU A 128 -34.32 0.81 12.65
N ARG A 129 -33.36 1.69 12.98
CA ARG A 129 -33.06 2.05 14.38
C ARG A 129 -33.88 3.22 14.94
N ARG A 130 -34.62 3.96 14.10
CA ARG A 130 -35.51 5.07 14.54
C ARG A 130 -37.00 4.74 14.48
N ALA A 131 -37.35 3.57 13.94
CA ALA A 131 -38.71 3.09 13.89
C ALA A 131 -38.87 1.85 14.78
N PHE A 132 -39.92 1.81 15.59
CA PHE A 132 -40.31 0.63 16.39
C PHE A 132 -40.79 -0.55 15.52
N ARG A 133 -40.68 -0.45 14.19
CA ARG A 133 -41.06 -1.46 13.20
C ARG A 133 -40.07 -1.47 12.04
N LYS A 134 -39.80 -2.68 11.56
CA LYS A 134 -39.02 -2.99 10.34
C LYS A 134 -39.56 -2.19 9.16
N VAL A 135 -38.73 -1.32 8.58
CA VAL A 135 -39.04 -0.68 7.29
C VAL A 135 -39.13 -1.81 6.24
N TYR A 136 -40.15 -1.77 5.39
CA TYR A 136 -40.60 -2.80 4.43
C TYR A 136 -41.62 -3.84 4.88
N GLY A 137 -42.25 -3.70 6.06
CA GLY A 137 -43.59 -4.25 6.30
C GLY A 137 -43.77 -5.75 6.03
N THR A 138 -43.29 -6.59 6.94
CA THR A 138 -43.80 -7.97 7.05
C THR A 138 -43.97 -8.27 8.53
N PHE A 139 -45.19 -8.62 8.92
CA PHE A 139 -45.51 -9.02 10.28
C PHE A 139 -44.95 -10.42 10.52
N GLN A 140 -44.25 -10.60 11.64
CA GLN A 140 -44.07 -11.89 12.29
C GLN A 140 -44.45 -11.72 13.76
#